data_AF-A0A433MT69-F1
#
_entry.id   AF-A0A433MT69-F1
#
_cell.length_a   1.000
_cell.length_b   1.000
_cell.length_c   1.000
_cell.angle_alpha   90.00
_cell.angle_beta   90.00
_cell.angle_gamma   90.00
#
_symmetry.space_group_name_H-M   'P 1'
#
loop_
_entity.id
_entity.type
_entity.pdbx_description
1 polymer ?
#
loop_
_entity_poly.entity_id
_entity_poly.type
_entity_poly.pdbx_seq_one_letter_code
_entity_poly.pdbx_strand_id
1 'polypeptide(L)' 'MSDIPSSTHTIQKVLATATEVAGGDLEAAILWYRNEPLAPFNYKTAEALAAEGRATDVLNLLESIQAGFAG' A
#
# COMPACT_ATOMS: atom_id res chain seq x y z
N MET A 1 -21.38 11.28 7.47
CA MET A 1 -20.03 11.89 7.53
C MET A 1 -19.19 11.16 6.50
N SER A 2 -19.19 11.63 5.25
CA SER A 2 -18.66 10.87 4.12
C SER A 2 -17.27 11.37 3.74
N ASP A 3 -16.24 10.76 4.32
CA ASP A 3 -14.81 10.99 3.98
C ASP A 3 -14.37 10.19 2.72
N ILE A 4 -15.30 9.99 1.79
CA ILE A 4 -15.10 9.17 0.58
C ILE A 4 -13.99 9.71 -0.36
N PRO A 5 -13.79 11.04 -0.55
CA PRO A 5 -12.73 11.52 -1.44
C PRO A 5 -11.32 11.32 -0.86
N SER A 6 -11.13 11.45 0.46
CA SER A 6 -9.83 11.24 1.11
C SER A 6 -9.36 9.79 1.02
N SER A 7 -10.27 8.82 1.22
CA SER A 7 -9.92 7.39 1.24
C SER A 7 -9.50 6.87 -0.14
N THR A 8 -10.19 7.31 -1.20
CA THR A 8 -9.91 6.89 -2.58
C THR A 8 -8.55 7.41 -3.06
N HIS A 9 -8.25 8.67 -2.75
CA HIS A 9 -6.96 9.29 -3.09
C HIS A 9 -5.78 8.59 -2.39
N THR A 10 -5.95 8.20 -1.12
CA THR A 10 -4.89 7.46 -0.40
C THR A 10 -4.67 6.08 -1.00
N ILE A 11 -5.72 5.37 -1.41
CA ILE A 11 -5.59 4.06 -2.09
C ILE A 11 -4.87 4.21 -3.43
N GLN A 12 -5.19 5.22 -4.22
CA GLN A 12 -4.48 5.52 -5.47
C GLN A 12 -2.99 5.77 -5.21
N LYS A 13 -2.67 6.51 -4.15
CA LYS A 13 -1.28 6.76 -3.75
C LYS A 13 -0.57 5.47 -3.33
N VAL A 14 -1.23 4.59 -2.57
CA VAL A 14 -0.67 3.27 -2.19
C VAL A 14 -0.32 2.46 -3.44
N LEU A 15 -1.21 2.37 -4.42
CA LEU A 15 -0.97 1.62 -5.65
C LEU A 15 0.14 2.24 -6.51
N ALA A 16 0.17 3.57 -6.61
CA ALA A 16 1.23 4.29 -7.33
C ALA A 16 2.61 4.01 -6.70
N THR A 17 2.73 4.19 -5.37
CA THR A 17 3.98 3.94 -4.66
C THR A 17 4.37 2.45 -4.71
N ALA A 18 3.43 1.52 -4.57
CA ALA A 18 3.71 0.10 -4.71
C ALA A 18 4.20 -0.27 -6.12
N THR A 19 3.68 0.40 -7.16
CA THR A 19 4.15 0.24 -8.55
C THR A 19 5.59 0.72 -8.71
N GLU A 20 5.95 1.85 -8.09
CA GLU A 20 7.34 2.33 -8.05
C GLU A 20 8.27 1.33 -7.36
N VAL A 21 7.86 0.78 -6.21
CA VAL A 21 8.61 -0.26 -5.49
C VAL A 21 8.75 -1.54 -6.33
N ALA A 22 7.74 -1.89 -7.13
CA ALA A 22 7.76 -3.04 -8.04
C ALA A 22 8.54 -2.78 -9.35
N GLY A 23 9.27 -1.66 -9.46
CA GLY A 23 10.04 -1.35 -10.67
C GLY A 23 9.18 -0.98 -11.89
N GLY A 24 7.96 -0.49 -11.65
CA GLY A 24 7.01 -0.10 -12.70
C GLY A 24 5.98 -1.17 -13.08
N ASP A 25 6.01 -2.34 -12.43
CA ASP A 25 5.05 -3.42 -12.69
C ASP A 25 3.75 -3.21 -11.90
N LEU A 26 2.73 -2.70 -12.60
CA LEU A 26 1.40 -2.46 -12.02
C LEU A 26 0.69 -3.77 -11.63
N GLU A 27 0.87 -4.85 -12.39
CA GLU A 27 0.21 -6.13 -12.10
C GLU A 27 0.78 -6.73 -10.81
N ALA A 28 2.10 -6.69 -10.67
CA ALA A 28 2.78 -7.08 -9.43
C ALA A 28 2.31 -6.24 -8.22
N ALA A 29 2.17 -4.92 -8.39
CA ALA A 29 1.68 -4.04 -7.33
C ALA A 29 0.24 -4.35 -6.91
N ILE A 30 -0.65 -4.67 -7.86
CA ILE A 30 -2.04 -5.06 -7.57
C ILE A 30 -2.08 -6.41 -6.86
N LEU A 31 -1.29 -7.39 -7.33
CA LEU A 31 -1.22 -8.71 -6.70
C LEU A 31 -0.70 -8.60 -5.27
N TRP A 32 0.35 -7.80 -5.04
CA TRP A 32 0.86 -7.50 -3.70
C TRP A 32 -0.22 -6.85 -2.83
N TYR A 33 -0.88 -5.80 -3.34
CA TYR A 33 -1.88 -5.04 -2.58
C TYR A 33 -3.02 -5.93 -2.05
N ARG A 34 -3.46 -6.88 -2.88
CA ARG A 34 -4.61 -7.74 -2.58
C ARG A 34 -4.23 -9.02 -1.82
N ASN A 35 -3.06 -9.57 -2.08
CA ASN A 35 -2.75 -10.94 -1.67
C ASN A 35 -1.59 -11.06 -0.70
N GLU A 36 -0.68 -10.07 -0.63
CA GLU A 36 0.53 -10.21 0.18
C GLU A 36 0.24 -9.92 1.66
N PRO A 37 0.44 -10.91 2.56
CA PRO A 37 0.22 -10.70 3.99
C PRO A 37 1.40 -9.93 4.60
N LEU A 38 1.11 -8.78 5.20
CA LEU A 38 2.13 -7.92 5.78
C LEU A 38 2.39 -8.30 7.24
N ALA A 39 3.54 -8.92 7.51
CA ALA A 39 3.90 -9.40 8.85
C ALA A 39 3.82 -8.34 9.97
N PRO A 40 4.25 -7.07 9.77
CA PRO A 40 4.12 -6.02 10.79
C PRO A 40 2.66 -5.68 11.15
N PHE A 41 1.70 -6.10 10.32
CA PHE A 41 0.29 -5.76 10.43
C PHE A 41 -0.58 -6.99 10.72
N ASN A 42 -0.07 -7.92 11.52
CA ASN A 42 -0.75 -9.18 11.85
C ASN A 42 -1.15 -9.98 10.60
N TYR A 43 -0.28 -9.97 9.58
CA TYR A 43 -0.47 -10.68 8.31
C TYR A 43 -1.70 -10.22 7.52
N LYS A 44 -2.21 -9.01 7.77
CA LYS A 44 -3.23 -8.38 6.91
C LYS A 44 -2.63 -7.94 5.58
N THR A 45 -3.44 -7.94 4.53
CA THR A 45 -3.07 -7.38 3.23
C THR A 45 -3.19 -5.86 3.25
N ALA A 46 -2.57 -5.19 2.28
CA ALA A 46 -2.71 -3.74 2.12
C ALA A 46 -4.17 -3.34 1.84
N GLU A 47 -4.91 -4.16 1.09
CA GLU A 47 -6.36 -4.01 0.87
C GLU A 47 -7.15 -4.04 2.18
N ALA A 48 -6.88 -5.03 3.05
CA ALA A 48 -7.56 -5.14 4.34
C ALA A 48 -7.26 -3.92 5.25
N LEU A 49 -6.02 -3.44 5.25
CA LEU A 49 -5.64 -2.24 6.00
C LEU A 49 -6.32 -0.98 5.44
N ALA A 50 -6.41 -0.86 4.10
CA ALA A 50 -7.11 0.26 3.48
C ALA A 50 -8.61 0.26 3.82
N ALA A 51 -9.27 -0.92 3.81
CA ALA A 51 -10.66 -1.06 4.22
C ALA A 51 -10.90 -0.68 5.70
N GLU A 52 -9.89 -0.81 6.55
CA GLU A 52 -9.90 -0.37 7.96
C GLU A 52 -9.57 1.12 8.14
N GLY A 53 -9.38 1.89 7.05
CA GLY A 53 -8.98 3.30 7.12
C GLY A 53 -7.49 3.50 7.46
N ARG A 54 -6.68 2.44 7.38
CA ARG A 54 -5.25 2.43 7.73
C ARG A 54 -4.32 2.46 6.51
N ALA A 55 -4.79 3.01 5.39
CA ALA A 55 -3.99 3.10 4.16
C ALA A 55 -2.69 3.93 4.34
N THR A 56 -2.68 4.90 5.26
CA THR A 56 -1.47 5.66 5.60
C THR A 56 -0.38 4.79 6.21
N ASP A 57 -0.74 3.76 6.99
CA ASP A 57 0.24 2.82 7.56
C ASP A 57 0.95 2.03 6.45
N VAL A 58 0.22 1.70 5.38
CA VAL A 58 0.76 1.02 4.19
C VAL A 58 1.71 1.94 3.43
N LEU A 59 1.38 3.22 3.28
CA LEU A 59 2.29 4.20 2.67
C LEU A 59 3.60 4.32 3.45
N ASN A 60 3.54 4.43 4.77
CA ASN A 60 4.73 4.49 5.62
C ASN A 60 5.60 3.23 5.49
N LEU A 61 4.99 2.05 5.36
CA LEU A 61 5.72 0.81 5.06
C LEU A 61 6.45 0.90 3.72
N LEU A 62 5.75 1.30 2.65
CA LEU A 62 6.33 1.41 1.31
C LEU A 62 7.47 2.45 1.25
N GLU A 63 7.31 3.58 1.94
CA GLU A 63 8.37 4.59 2.10
C GLU A 63 9.58 4.02 2.86
N SER A 64 9.35 3.23 3.90
CA SER A 64 10.44 2.56 4.64
C SER A 64 11.17 1.53 3.78
N ILE A 65 10.44 0.80 2.92
CA ILE A 65 11.03 -0.14 1.95
C ILE A 65 11.89 0.62 0.95
N GLN A 66 11.41 1.73 0.38
CA GLN A 66 12.20 2.55 -0.54
C GLN A 66 13.44 3.17 0.13
N ALA A 67 13.32 3.64 1.37
CA ALA A 67 14.44 4.20 2.12
C ALA A 67 15.51 3.15 2.47
N GLY A 68 15.10 1.90 2.66
CA GLY A 68 16.01 0.75 2.83
C GLY A 68 16.52 0.17 1.51
N PHE A 69 15.79 0.36 0.42
CA PHE A 69 16.16 0.04 -0.95
C PHE A 69 17.00 1.19 -1.55
N ALA A 70 18.14 1.46 -0.93
CA ALA A 70 19.20 2.24 -1.56
C ALA A 70 20.17 1.24 -2.23
N GLY A 71 19.75 0.70 -3.38
CA GLY A 71 20.61 -0.07 -4.27
C GLY A 71 21.69 0.78 -4.90
#